data_AF-A0A0W0R1E5-F1
#
_entry.id   AF-A0A0W0R1E5-F1
#
_cell.length_a   1.000
_cell.length_b   1.000
_cell.length_c   1.000
_cell.angle_alpha   90.00
_cell.angle_beta   90.00
_cell.angle_gamma   90.00
#
_symmetry.space_group_name_H-M   'P 1'
#
loop_
_entity.id
_entity.type
_entity.pdbx_description
1 polymer ?
#
loop_
_entity_poly.entity_id
_entity_poly.type
_entity_poly.pdbx_seq_one_letter_code
_entity_poly.pdbx_strand_id
1 'polypeptide(L)'
;MNKNSIFSSTSYAMLAKKDKKIVKNTYELFNANLSSDHEEAASWDMAEIAKHRAFLNTSTDLYSQKINAVNSHTFLYMNALQKKVLRKELLLAFYIFSAQYKLNEAEDRQHVLADLRDKIKRCATLIYELQQADVPPSPETMLAKESDSREKYEKFLGLAIGKFLGDKMLEFSEGKTVVVKKWMGDVNGLRLYWVWGGNLVSTVLSMLPDTFKNKNQAIKAVSLPQPFTGSLSWLLYYARFGVNLTLLLKHTFEGPWMKAEEKKIPQGERFLTQWHQRKFSLLNDSIWATANLACFFWLTGNGIFGYYGNVLTGGLLLMDVCLNTWGFLEACTKYNKEYLDYKKDIEKLESAKAISVEQEGNDSLKAKKLEEQIKQLKQLVRQHEIDWKYKKYSMINDLVYSVALLGAFTVLCSFYLPTDAILPATAISLGLVGGALCFVTTVITAAVGGYLEIAKIEKSRREMEEEAQVLVGLFAKETDINQKKFLFLEVKRLMTTAHEKEKEITYQEMVLCKDIFLKSFFPAIVFSAFVFFPLNTGIGVITATFCLAMLVQSLIDKYKPNGAQIASSFADGEYERFEQRPQVDTIKSLCFPKNGLFNEGKKQLPSPAESSDGLGQPAP
;
A
#
# COMPACT_ATOMS: atom_id res chain seq x y z
N MET A 1 37.95 7.37 -15.80
CA MET A 1 36.73 7.44 -14.96
C MET A 1 35.93 6.16 -15.17
N ASN A 2 35.70 5.39 -14.11
CA ASN A 2 35.01 4.11 -14.19
C ASN A 2 33.53 4.36 -14.56
N LYS A 3 33.08 3.86 -15.73
CA LYS A 3 31.71 4.10 -16.25
C LYS A 3 30.60 3.55 -15.33
N ASN A 4 30.96 2.69 -14.38
CA ASN A 4 30.05 2.02 -13.44
C ASN A 4 29.88 2.76 -12.10
N SER A 5 30.32 4.01 -11.98
CA SER A 5 30.15 4.80 -10.75
C SER A 5 28.72 5.34 -10.61
N ILE A 6 28.19 5.44 -9.39
CA ILE A 6 26.93 6.15 -9.11
C ILE A 6 26.93 7.60 -9.65
N PHE A 7 28.12 8.19 -9.85
CA PHE A 7 28.28 9.55 -10.37
C PHE A 7 28.04 9.69 -11.88
N SER A 8 27.99 8.58 -12.63
CA SER A 8 27.68 8.59 -14.06
C SER A 8 26.17 8.53 -14.35
N SER A 9 25.32 8.36 -13.33
CA SER A 9 23.86 8.36 -13.55
C SER A 9 23.33 9.77 -13.83
N THR A 10 22.30 9.85 -14.68
CA THR A 10 21.56 11.09 -14.95
C THR A 10 20.94 11.70 -13.69
N SER A 11 20.70 10.92 -12.65
CA SER A 11 20.21 11.42 -11.36
C SER A 11 21.24 12.20 -10.55
N TYR A 12 22.51 11.80 -10.54
CA TYR A 12 23.54 12.59 -9.85
C TYR A 12 23.71 13.95 -10.51
N ALA A 13 23.63 14.02 -11.84
CA ALA A 13 23.68 15.28 -12.60
C ALA A 13 22.52 16.24 -12.26
N MET A 14 21.36 15.72 -11.84
CA MET A 14 20.17 16.51 -11.47
C MET A 14 20.21 17.10 -10.05
N LEU A 15 21.15 16.65 -9.20
CA LEU A 15 21.27 17.16 -7.83
C LEU A 15 21.84 18.59 -7.80
N ALA A 16 21.42 19.38 -6.81
CA ALA A 16 22.03 20.68 -6.53
C ALA A 16 23.52 20.51 -6.22
N LYS A 17 24.34 21.54 -6.48
CA LYS A 17 25.80 21.48 -6.31
C LYS A 17 26.23 21.05 -4.90
N LYS A 18 25.50 21.49 -3.87
CA LYS A 18 25.68 21.10 -2.46
C LYS A 18 25.42 19.61 -2.25
N ASP A 19 24.29 19.10 -2.74
CA ASP A 19 23.88 17.70 -2.61
C ASP A 19 24.82 16.75 -3.36
N LYS A 20 25.29 17.15 -4.56
CA LYS A 20 26.31 16.42 -5.33
C LYS A 20 27.57 16.18 -4.49
N LYS A 21 28.06 17.22 -3.82
CA LYS A 21 29.25 17.13 -2.96
C LYS A 21 29.02 16.16 -1.79
N ILE A 22 27.85 16.21 -1.15
CA ILE A 22 27.51 15.31 -0.02
C ILE A 22 27.46 13.84 -0.47
N VAL A 23 26.75 13.56 -1.58
CA VAL A 23 26.66 12.20 -2.14
C VAL A 23 28.04 11.70 -2.57
N LYS A 24 28.87 12.57 -3.17
CA LYS A 24 30.23 12.24 -3.58
C LYS A 24 31.11 11.84 -2.41
N ASN A 25 31.16 12.68 -1.37
CA ASN A 25 31.94 12.40 -0.18
C ASN A 25 31.48 11.11 0.52
N THR A 26 30.16 10.86 0.54
CA THR A 26 29.59 9.64 1.16
C THR A 26 30.02 8.37 0.42
N TYR A 27 30.01 8.39 -0.91
CA TYR A 27 30.44 7.26 -1.73
C TYR A 27 31.97 7.05 -1.67
N GLU A 28 32.76 8.11 -1.61
CA GLU A 28 34.22 8.02 -1.39
C GLU A 28 34.53 7.40 -0.01
N LEU A 29 33.83 7.83 1.04
CA LEU A 29 33.92 7.23 2.38
C LEU A 29 33.50 5.75 2.40
N PHE A 30 32.51 5.38 1.60
CA PHE A 30 32.10 3.98 1.46
C PHE A 30 33.22 3.15 0.83
N ASN A 31 33.77 3.58 -0.31
CA ASN A 31 34.86 2.87 -0.96
C ASN A 31 36.11 2.78 -0.07
N ALA A 32 36.42 3.83 0.69
CA ALA A 32 37.52 3.82 1.64
C ALA A 32 37.30 2.80 2.79
N ASN A 33 36.06 2.62 3.25
CA ASN A 33 35.72 1.61 4.26
C ASN A 33 35.61 0.18 3.69
N LEU A 34 35.31 0.02 2.40
CA LEU A 34 35.27 -1.30 1.76
C LEU A 34 36.70 -1.82 1.48
N SER A 35 37.57 -0.92 1.00
CA SER A 35 38.95 -1.24 0.63
C SER A 35 39.85 -1.62 1.79
N SER A 36 39.46 -1.36 3.04
CA SER A 36 40.20 -1.85 4.21
C SER A 36 39.95 -3.34 4.50
N ASP A 37 38.83 -3.92 4.04
CA ASP A 37 38.42 -5.30 4.34
C ASP A 37 38.33 -6.20 3.09
N HIS A 38 38.16 -5.63 1.88
CA HIS A 38 38.11 -6.38 0.61
C HIS A 38 38.75 -5.57 -0.55
N GLU A 39 39.74 -6.15 -1.23
CA GLU A 39 40.52 -5.50 -2.31
C GLU A 39 39.73 -5.20 -3.61
N GLU A 40 38.54 -5.78 -3.78
CA GLU A 40 37.69 -5.50 -4.94
C GLU A 40 36.73 -4.36 -4.64
N ALA A 41 37.00 -3.19 -5.25
CA ALA A 41 36.03 -2.10 -5.31
C ALA A 41 34.71 -2.66 -5.87
N ALA A 42 33.63 -2.62 -5.07
CA ALA A 42 32.33 -3.22 -5.38
C ALA A 42 31.92 -2.91 -6.82
N SER A 43 32.20 -3.87 -7.71
CA SER A 43 31.82 -3.77 -9.11
C SER A 43 30.35 -4.14 -9.14
N TRP A 44 29.49 -3.21 -9.54
CA TRP A 44 28.05 -3.42 -9.62
C TRP A 44 27.74 -4.33 -10.81
N ASP A 45 27.96 -5.64 -10.66
CA ASP A 45 27.52 -6.62 -11.66
C ASP A 45 25.99 -6.69 -11.64
N MET A 46 25.38 -6.23 -12.72
CA MET A 46 23.94 -6.19 -12.88
C MET A 46 23.31 -7.59 -12.86
N ALA A 47 24.03 -8.61 -13.34
CA ALA A 47 23.54 -9.99 -13.30
C ALA A 47 23.41 -10.48 -11.85
N GLU A 48 24.39 -10.17 -11.01
CA GLU A 48 24.36 -10.49 -9.58
C GLU A 48 23.27 -9.70 -8.83
N ILE A 49 23.17 -8.39 -9.04
CA ILE A 49 22.10 -7.56 -8.45
C ILE A 49 20.72 -8.10 -8.84
N ALA A 50 20.53 -8.51 -10.10
CA ALA A 50 19.28 -9.06 -10.59
C ALA A 50 18.89 -10.37 -9.89
N LYS A 51 19.87 -11.24 -9.56
CA LYS A 51 19.64 -12.47 -8.78
C LYS A 51 19.11 -12.17 -7.36
N HIS A 52 19.52 -11.05 -6.77
CA HIS A 52 19.10 -10.62 -5.43
C HIS A 52 17.89 -9.68 -5.42
N ARG A 53 17.14 -9.55 -6.52
CA ARG A 53 15.99 -8.63 -6.66
C ARG A 53 14.94 -8.77 -5.55
N ALA A 54 14.59 -9.99 -5.17
CA ALA A 54 13.59 -10.21 -4.13
C ALA A 54 14.06 -9.63 -2.79
N PHE A 55 15.31 -9.90 -2.42
CA PHE A 55 15.95 -9.36 -1.23
C PHE A 55 16.04 -7.83 -1.27
N LEU A 56 16.43 -7.23 -2.40
CA LEU A 56 16.55 -5.78 -2.55
C LEU A 56 15.20 -5.07 -2.41
N ASN A 57 14.13 -5.61 -2.97
CA ASN A 57 12.79 -5.04 -2.82
C ASN A 57 12.37 -5.05 -1.33
N THR A 58 12.45 -6.20 -0.66
CA THR A 58 12.08 -6.31 0.76
C THR A 58 12.95 -5.42 1.64
N SER A 59 14.26 -5.36 1.36
CA SER A 59 15.19 -4.52 2.11
C SER A 59 14.95 -3.04 1.87
N THR A 60 14.58 -2.64 0.65
CA THR A 60 14.27 -1.25 0.33
C THR A 60 13.10 -0.74 1.18
N ASP A 61 12.05 -1.54 1.35
CA ASP A 61 10.91 -1.15 2.18
C ASP A 61 11.30 -1.03 3.66
N LEU A 62 12.07 -1.98 4.19
CA LEU A 62 12.59 -1.93 5.56
C LEU A 62 13.44 -0.68 5.79
N TYR A 63 14.48 -0.48 4.97
CA TYR A 63 15.40 0.63 5.17
C TYR A 63 14.75 1.98 4.91
N SER A 64 13.71 2.02 4.06
CA SER A 64 12.88 3.21 3.88
C SER A 64 12.18 3.59 5.18
N GLN A 65 11.58 2.62 5.87
CA GLN A 65 10.97 2.86 7.17
C GLN A 65 12.01 3.31 8.20
N LYS A 66 13.16 2.61 8.28
CA LYS A 66 14.25 2.98 9.20
C LYS A 66 14.75 4.41 8.99
N ILE A 67 15.00 4.82 7.74
CA ILE A 67 15.54 6.16 7.45
C ILE A 67 14.53 7.25 7.70
N ASN A 68 13.25 7.00 7.41
CA ASN A 68 12.18 7.93 7.75
C ASN A 68 12.01 8.06 9.26
N ALA A 69 12.38 7.03 10.03
CA ALA A 69 12.44 7.06 11.48
C ALA A 69 13.69 7.77 12.05
N VAL A 70 14.80 7.90 11.31
CA VAL A 70 15.99 8.56 11.86
C VAL A 70 15.73 10.05 12.10
N ASN A 71 15.77 10.43 13.39
CA ASN A 71 15.71 11.82 13.84
C ASN A 71 17.12 12.36 14.06
N SER A 72 17.58 13.32 13.26
CA SER A 72 18.94 13.86 13.39
C SER A 72 19.21 14.64 14.67
N HIS A 73 18.16 15.05 15.40
CA HIS A 73 18.33 15.64 16.74
C HIS A 73 18.85 14.64 17.78
N THR A 74 18.67 13.33 17.55
CA THR A 74 19.20 12.29 18.44
C THR A 74 20.72 12.18 18.39
N PHE A 75 21.36 12.67 17.32
CA PHE A 75 22.79 12.50 17.09
C PHE A 75 23.66 13.16 18.15
N LEU A 76 23.17 14.22 18.79
CA LEU A 76 23.88 14.91 19.88
C LEU A 76 23.99 14.06 21.15
N TYR A 77 23.05 13.13 21.35
CA TYR A 77 22.94 12.33 22.57
C TYR A 77 23.43 10.90 22.39
N MET A 78 23.78 10.50 21.16
CA MET A 78 24.33 9.19 20.87
C MET A 78 25.78 9.07 21.34
N ASN A 79 26.13 7.92 21.93
CA ASN A 79 27.52 7.59 22.19
C ASN A 79 28.28 7.23 20.90
N ALA A 80 29.62 7.21 20.96
CA ALA A 80 30.47 6.96 19.80
C ALA A 80 30.18 5.60 19.11
N LEU A 81 29.81 4.58 19.88
CA LEU A 81 29.47 3.26 19.35
C LEU A 81 28.14 3.32 18.57
N GLN A 82 27.10 3.95 19.12
CA GLN A 82 25.82 4.14 18.46
C GLN A 82 25.96 4.96 17.17
N LYS A 83 26.72 6.06 17.18
CA LYS A 83 27.02 6.83 15.97
C LYS A 83 27.69 5.96 14.91
N LYS A 84 28.65 5.13 15.32
CA LYS A 84 29.34 4.19 14.42
C LYS A 84 28.40 3.13 13.84
N VAL A 85 27.47 2.59 14.65
CA VAL A 85 26.47 1.61 14.20
C VAL A 85 25.48 2.26 13.23
N LEU A 86 24.86 3.39 13.61
CA LEU A 86 23.92 4.11 12.75
C LEU A 86 24.56 4.54 11.43
N ARG A 87 25.81 5.00 11.46
CA ARG A 87 26.56 5.33 10.24
C ARG A 87 26.67 4.14 9.29
N LYS A 88 26.95 2.94 9.82
CA LYS A 88 27.01 1.72 9.02
C LYS A 88 25.65 1.35 8.44
N GLU A 89 24.58 1.48 9.22
CA GLU A 89 23.21 1.24 8.74
C GLU A 89 22.81 2.21 7.63
N LEU A 90 23.09 3.51 7.80
CA LEU A 90 22.80 4.52 6.78
C LEU A 90 23.61 4.30 5.50
N LEU A 91 24.86 3.86 5.61
CA LEU A 91 25.69 3.48 4.45
C LEU A 91 25.13 2.24 3.75
N LEU A 92 24.71 1.23 4.51
CA LEU A 92 24.08 0.03 3.95
C LEU A 92 22.75 0.38 3.25
N ALA A 93 21.93 1.22 3.86
CA ALA A 93 20.69 1.68 3.25
C ALA A 93 20.94 2.51 1.98
N PHE A 94 21.92 3.41 2.02
CA PHE A 94 22.39 4.15 0.84
C PHE A 94 22.81 3.18 -0.28
N TYR A 95 23.52 2.10 0.06
CA TYR A 95 23.91 1.06 -0.89
C TYR A 95 22.70 0.33 -1.47
N ILE A 96 21.78 -0.15 -0.62
CA ILE A 96 20.57 -0.88 -1.04
C ILE A 96 19.72 -0.02 -1.98
N PHE A 97 19.50 1.25 -1.65
CA PHE A 97 18.75 2.16 -2.51
C PHE A 97 19.49 2.47 -3.80
N SER A 98 20.80 2.58 -3.77
CA SER A 98 21.62 2.78 -4.97
C SER A 98 21.59 1.55 -5.87
N ALA A 99 21.65 0.34 -5.29
CA ALA A 99 21.53 -0.94 -5.98
C ALA A 99 20.15 -1.06 -6.65
N GLN A 100 19.08 -0.80 -5.88
CA GLN A 100 17.71 -0.83 -6.38
C GLN A 100 17.48 0.27 -7.42
N TYR A 101 18.06 1.46 -7.25
CA TYR A 101 18.01 2.53 -8.23
C TYR A 101 18.66 2.08 -9.53
N LYS A 102 19.85 1.46 -9.48
CA LYS A 102 20.54 0.95 -10.67
C LYS A 102 19.78 -0.18 -11.34
N LEU A 103 19.19 -1.09 -10.58
CA LEU A 103 18.32 -2.14 -11.10
C LEU A 103 17.08 -1.58 -11.78
N ASN A 104 16.37 -0.67 -11.12
CA ASN A 104 15.18 -0.01 -11.67
C ASN A 104 15.53 0.90 -12.85
N GLU A 105 16.70 1.53 -12.83
CA GLU A 105 17.23 2.32 -13.94
C GLU A 105 17.47 1.40 -15.12
N ALA A 106 18.22 0.30 -14.96
CA ALA A 106 18.47 -0.70 -16.00
C ALA A 106 17.17 -1.23 -16.62
N GLU A 107 16.17 -1.54 -15.78
CA GLU A 107 14.85 -2.06 -16.20
C GLU A 107 13.86 -0.97 -16.64
N ASP A 108 14.31 0.27 -16.83
CA ASP A 108 13.48 1.39 -17.28
C ASP A 108 12.22 1.66 -16.43
N ARG A 109 12.30 1.42 -15.11
CA ARG A 109 11.23 1.69 -14.13
C ARG A 109 11.30 3.13 -13.62
N GLN A 110 11.18 4.10 -14.52
CA GLN A 110 11.36 5.53 -14.24
C GLN A 110 10.52 6.05 -13.06
N HIS A 111 9.29 5.53 -12.90
CA HIS A 111 8.35 5.96 -11.86
C HIS A 111 8.85 5.74 -10.41
N VAL A 112 9.77 4.81 -10.19
CA VAL A 112 10.33 4.52 -8.84
C VAL A 112 11.63 5.29 -8.59
N LEU A 113 12.24 5.85 -9.64
CA LEU A 113 13.57 6.46 -9.54
C LEU A 113 13.58 7.77 -8.75
N ALA A 114 12.49 8.53 -8.78
CA ALA A 114 12.36 9.76 -8.01
C ALA A 114 12.38 9.46 -6.49
N ASP A 115 11.52 8.53 -6.05
CA ASP A 115 11.46 8.10 -4.65
C ASP A 115 12.81 7.53 -4.15
N LEU A 116 13.45 6.66 -4.94
CA LEU A 116 14.77 6.13 -4.58
C LEU A 116 15.84 7.22 -4.52
N ARG A 117 15.78 8.23 -5.40
CA ARG A 117 16.71 9.37 -5.36
C ARG A 117 16.53 10.18 -4.09
N ASP A 118 15.29 10.45 -3.69
CA ASP A 118 14.99 11.18 -2.47
C ASP A 118 15.47 10.40 -1.24
N LYS A 119 15.30 9.08 -1.24
CA LYS A 119 15.85 8.18 -0.20
C LYS A 119 17.37 8.20 -0.15
N ILE A 120 18.06 8.09 -1.29
CA ILE A 120 19.53 8.20 -1.39
C ILE A 120 20.01 9.55 -0.86
N LYS A 121 19.34 10.64 -1.28
CA LYS A 121 19.64 12.00 -0.80
C LYS A 121 19.46 12.09 0.71
N ARG A 122 18.35 11.57 1.25
CA ARG A 122 18.07 11.53 2.69
C ARG A 122 19.15 10.78 3.46
N CYS A 123 19.59 9.60 3.00
CA CYS A 123 20.72 8.88 3.60
C CYS A 123 21.97 9.76 3.66
N ALA A 124 22.33 10.38 2.54
CA ALA A 124 23.54 11.17 2.42
C ALA A 124 23.48 12.40 3.34
N THR A 125 22.32 13.06 3.44
CA THR A 125 22.06 14.15 4.39
C THR A 125 22.21 13.66 5.83
N LEU A 126 21.62 12.53 6.20
CA LEU A 126 21.71 11.98 7.57
C LEU A 126 23.14 11.58 7.93
N ILE A 127 23.90 10.99 7.00
CA ILE A 127 25.32 10.64 7.22
C ILE A 127 26.14 11.90 7.45
N TYR A 128 25.90 12.95 6.66
CA TYR A 128 26.57 14.24 6.83
C TYR A 128 26.22 14.88 8.17
N GLU A 129 24.93 14.95 8.53
CA GLU A 129 24.47 15.47 9.81
C GLU A 129 25.06 14.69 11.00
N LEU A 130 25.16 13.36 10.89
CA LEU A 130 25.76 12.51 11.91
C LEU A 130 27.26 12.79 12.11
N GLN A 131 27.99 13.10 11.04
CA GLN A 131 29.41 13.48 11.09
C GLN A 131 29.62 14.87 11.69
N GLN A 132 28.70 15.79 11.41
CA GLN A 132 28.76 17.16 11.93
C GLN A 132 28.25 17.27 13.37
N ALA A 133 27.61 16.23 13.92
CA ALA A 133 27.03 16.28 15.26
C ALA A 133 28.05 16.56 16.38
N ASP A 134 29.34 16.28 16.16
CA ASP A 134 30.42 16.59 17.11
C ASP A 134 31.06 17.97 16.88
N VAL A 135 30.72 18.64 15.79
CA VAL A 135 31.24 19.97 15.45
C VAL A 135 30.17 21.01 15.83
N PRO A 136 30.47 21.98 16.71
CA PRO A 136 29.51 23.02 17.05
C PRO A 136 29.10 23.75 15.76
N PRO A 137 27.79 23.88 15.49
CA PRO A 137 27.30 24.48 14.26
C PRO A 137 27.80 25.93 14.16
N SER A 138 28.45 26.26 13.05
CA SER A 138 28.81 27.64 12.76
C SER A 138 27.54 28.48 12.57
N PRO A 139 27.56 29.79 12.86
CA PRO A 139 26.43 30.68 12.58
C PRO A 139 25.95 30.59 11.12
N GLU A 140 26.87 30.38 10.18
CA GLU A 140 26.58 30.20 8.76
C GLU A 140 25.83 28.88 8.45
N THR A 141 26.14 27.79 9.16
CA THR A 141 25.43 26.51 9.01
C THR A 141 24.07 26.52 9.68
N MET A 142 23.90 27.24 10.80
CA MET A 142 22.59 27.51 11.39
C MET A 142 21.71 28.35 10.45
N LEU A 143 22.25 29.44 9.89
CA LEU A 143 21.54 30.32 8.97
C LEU A 143 21.15 29.60 7.67
N ALA A 144 22.04 28.78 7.10
CA ALA A 144 21.73 27.98 5.91
C ALA A 144 20.63 26.93 6.18
N LYS A 145 20.60 26.35 7.39
CA LYS A 145 19.59 25.36 7.80
C LYS A 145 18.21 26.01 8.02
N GLU A 146 18.18 27.20 8.61
CA GLU A 146 16.94 27.97 8.75
C GLU A 146 16.44 28.54 7.41
N SER A 147 17.35 28.96 6.52
CA SER A 147 17.01 29.45 5.18
C SER A 147 16.37 28.36 4.30
N ASP A 148 16.87 27.12 4.33
CA ASP A 148 16.26 25.96 3.62
C ASP A 148 14.88 25.57 4.20
N SER A 149 14.62 25.88 5.48
CA SER A 149 13.35 25.58 6.16
C SER A 149 12.26 26.63 5.90
N ARG A 150 12.65 27.89 5.64
CA ARG A 150 11.75 29.01 5.35
C ARG A 150 11.13 28.96 3.95
N GLU A 151 11.83 28.41 2.95
CA GLU A 151 11.29 28.24 1.59
C GLU A 151 10.13 27.22 1.51
N LYS A 152 9.92 26.41 2.56
CA LYS A 152 8.89 25.35 2.56
C LYS A 152 7.48 25.81 2.94
N TYR A 153 7.29 27.07 3.31
CA TYR A 153 6.00 27.58 3.77
C TYR A 153 5.60 28.88 3.08
N GLU A 154 5.34 28.85 1.78
CA GLU A 154 4.50 29.89 1.18
C GLU A 154 3.60 29.39 0.03
N LYS A 155 2.31 29.70 0.22
CA LYS A 155 1.30 30.07 -0.79
C LYS A 155 0.74 28.96 -1.69
N PHE A 156 -0.49 28.55 -1.36
CA PHE A 156 -1.70 28.67 -2.21
C PHE A 156 -2.68 27.51 -1.97
N LEU A 157 -3.69 27.75 -1.13
CA LEU A 157 -4.81 26.82 -0.90
C LEU A 157 -5.75 26.68 -2.12
N GLY A 158 -5.68 27.60 -3.09
CA GLY A 158 -6.44 27.53 -4.36
C GLY A 158 -5.76 26.74 -5.48
N LEU A 159 -4.43 26.57 -5.43
CA LEU A 159 -3.66 25.78 -6.41
C LEU A 159 -3.69 24.28 -6.12
N ALA A 160 -4.12 23.85 -4.94
CA ALA A 160 -4.07 22.43 -4.54
C ALA A 160 -5.01 21.53 -5.36
N ILE A 161 -6.19 22.01 -5.76
CA ILE A 161 -7.15 21.23 -6.57
C ILE A 161 -6.69 21.19 -8.04
N GLY A 162 -6.21 22.32 -8.57
CA GLY A 162 -5.64 22.40 -9.92
C GLY A 162 -4.33 21.63 -10.07
N LYS A 163 -3.46 21.68 -9.04
CA LYS A 163 -2.25 20.86 -8.96
C LYS A 163 -2.59 19.39 -8.71
N PHE A 164 -3.61 19.04 -7.94
CA PHE A 164 -4.03 17.64 -7.81
C PHE A 164 -4.53 17.07 -9.15
N LEU A 165 -5.40 17.80 -9.85
CA LEU A 165 -5.87 17.40 -11.19
C LEU A 165 -4.72 17.41 -12.21
N GLY A 166 -3.86 18.42 -12.15
CA GLY A 166 -2.66 18.57 -12.99
C GLY A 166 -1.63 17.49 -12.74
N ASP A 167 -1.34 17.14 -11.48
CA ASP A 167 -0.44 16.05 -11.08
C ASP A 167 -1.03 14.71 -11.49
N LYS A 168 -2.36 14.51 -11.39
CA LYS A 168 -3.01 13.29 -11.88
C LYS A 168 -3.00 13.17 -13.40
N MET A 169 -3.20 14.28 -14.11
CA MET A 169 -3.08 14.34 -15.58
C MET A 169 -1.63 14.19 -16.02
N LEU A 170 -0.67 14.79 -15.30
CA LEU A 170 0.76 14.67 -15.55
C LEU A 170 1.20 13.22 -15.28
N GLU A 171 0.79 12.64 -14.16
CA GLU A 171 1.04 11.25 -13.79
C GLU A 171 0.45 10.25 -14.81
N PHE A 172 -0.69 10.60 -15.39
CA PHE A 172 -1.31 9.88 -16.52
C PHE A 172 -0.50 10.07 -17.81
N SER A 173 -0.02 11.29 -18.10
CA SER A 173 0.78 11.62 -19.29
C SER A 173 2.23 11.11 -19.23
N GLU A 174 2.79 10.96 -18.03
CA GLU A 174 4.14 10.44 -17.76
C GLU A 174 4.22 8.91 -17.94
N GLY A 175 3.11 8.26 -18.31
CA GLY A 175 3.10 6.83 -18.60
C GLY A 175 3.39 5.97 -17.37
N LYS A 176 3.02 6.42 -16.15
CA LYS A 176 3.13 5.57 -14.96
C LYS A 176 2.10 4.45 -15.06
N THR A 177 2.52 3.32 -15.63
CA THR A 177 1.67 2.15 -15.88
C THR A 177 0.92 1.67 -14.64
N VAL A 178 1.49 1.84 -13.45
CA VAL A 178 0.85 1.52 -12.16
C VAL A 178 -0.42 2.35 -11.94
N VAL A 179 -0.37 3.64 -12.27
CA VAL A 179 -1.46 4.59 -12.06
C VAL A 179 -2.59 4.32 -13.06
N VAL A 180 -2.23 4.09 -14.33
CA VAL A 180 -3.19 3.70 -15.37
C VAL A 180 -3.89 2.38 -15.00
N LYS A 181 -3.14 1.38 -14.50
CA LYS A 181 -3.70 0.11 -14.03
C LYS A 181 -4.64 0.30 -12.83
N LYS A 182 -4.24 1.10 -11.84
CA LYS A 182 -5.07 1.40 -10.68
C LYS A 182 -6.38 2.06 -11.11
N TRP A 183 -6.28 3.09 -11.95
CA TRP A 183 -7.44 3.79 -12.49
C TRP A 183 -8.37 2.86 -13.28
N MET A 184 -7.84 2.01 -14.16
CA MET A 184 -8.65 1.01 -14.87
C MET A 184 -9.35 0.05 -13.91
N GLY A 185 -8.66 -0.35 -12.82
CA GLY A 185 -9.24 -1.14 -11.74
C GLY A 185 -10.39 -0.42 -11.04
N ASP A 186 -10.20 0.84 -10.69
CA ASP A 186 -11.21 1.68 -10.02
C ASP A 186 -12.44 1.88 -10.92
N VAL A 187 -12.24 2.20 -12.20
CA VAL A 187 -13.33 2.33 -13.19
C VAL A 187 -14.07 1.00 -13.39
N ASN A 188 -13.33 -0.13 -13.46
CA ASN A 188 -13.93 -1.46 -13.54
C ASN A 188 -14.76 -1.78 -12.30
N GLY A 189 -14.30 -1.38 -11.11
CA GLY A 189 -15.04 -1.51 -9.85
C GLY A 189 -16.34 -0.70 -9.85
N LEU A 190 -16.30 0.56 -10.28
CA LEU A 190 -17.50 1.40 -10.44
C LEU A 190 -18.47 0.82 -11.47
N ARG A 191 -17.96 0.28 -12.58
CA ARG A 191 -18.77 -0.41 -13.59
C ARG A 191 -19.49 -1.61 -12.99
N LEU A 192 -18.77 -2.53 -12.34
CA LEU A 192 -19.37 -3.73 -11.73
C LEU A 192 -20.42 -3.36 -10.68
N TYR A 193 -20.10 -2.37 -9.84
CA TYR A 193 -21.04 -1.80 -8.89
C TYR A 193 -22.35 -1.34 -9.57
N TRP A 194 -22.27 -0.60 -10.67
CA TRP A 194 -23.46 -0.18 -11.42
C TRP A 194 -24.14 -1.32 -12.17
N VAL A 195 -23.41 -2.31 -12.68
CA VAL A 195 -24.01 -3.50 -13.31
C VAL A 195 -24.94 -4.19 -12.32
N TRP A 196 -24.52 -4.38 -11.07
CA TRP A 196 -25.36 -5.01 -10.06
C TRP A 196 -26.44 -4.07 -9.50
N GLY A 197 -26.08 -2.85 -9.13
CA GLY A 197 -27.01 -1.87 -8.59
C GLY A 197 -28.07 -1.42 -9.60
N GLY A 198 -27.67 -1.17 -10.84
CA GLY A 198 -28.55 -0.81 -11.94
C GLY A 198 -29.48 -1.96 -12.35
N ASN A 199 -28.98 -3.21 -12.36
CA ASN A 199 -29.83 -4.37 -12.60
C ASN A 199 -30.87 -4.54 -11.48
N LEU A 200 -30.46 -4.42 -10.21
CA LEU A 200 -31.38 -4.44 -9.06
C LEU A 200 -32.48 -3.37 -9.22
N VAL A 201 -32.12 -2.12 -9.52
CA VAL A 201 -33.09 -1.04 -9.74
C VAL A 201 -34.01 -1.36 -10.92
N SER A 202 -33.47 -1.86 -12.03
CA SER A 202 -34.25 -2.25 -13.21
C SER A 202 -35.26 -3.36 -12.91
N THR A 203 -34.87 -4.37 -12.13
CA THR A 203 -35.77 -5.45 -11.69
C THR A 203 -36.90 -4.91 -10.81
N VAL A 204 -36.58 -4.05 -9.83
CA VAL A 204 -37.59 -3.42 -8.97
C VAL A 204 -38.55 -2.54 -9.79
N LEU A 205 -38.03 -1.75 -10.74
CA LEU A 205 -38.85 -0.93 -11.63
C LEU A 205 -39.80 -1.78 -12.51
N SER A 206 -39.34 -2.97 -12.92
CA SER A 206 -40.13 -3.89 -13.75
C SER A 206 -41.32 -4.47 -12.97
N MET A 207 -41.21 -4.58 -11.64
CA MET A 207 -42.29 -5.03 -10.76
C MET A 207 -43.36 -3.96 -10.48
N LEU A 208 -43.09 -2.68 -10.77
CA LEU A 208 -44.09 -1.63 -10.59
C LEU A 208 -45.26 -1.83 -11.58
N PRO A 209 -46.51 -1.50 -11.20
CA PRO A 209 -47.64 -1.52 -12.12
C PRO A 209 -47.38 -0.63 -13.35
N ASP A 210 -47.87 -1.03 -14.53
CA ASP A 210 -47.74 -0.22 -15.76
C ASP A 210 -48.45 1.14 -15.66
N THR A 211 -49.42 1.26 -14.75
CA THR A 211 -50.11 2.50 -14.43
C THR A 211 -49.27 3.48 -13.60
N PHE A 212 -48.10 3.06 -13.10
CA PHE A 212 -47.26 3.90 -12.25
C PHE A 212 -46.63 5.05 -13.06
N LYS A 213 -46.91 6.28 -12.60
CA LYS A 213 -46.43 7.51 -13.25
C LYS A 213 -44.89 7.51 -13.32
N ASN A 214 -44.34 7.76 -14.51
CA ASN A 214 -42.91 7.77 -14.82
C ASN A 214 -42.20 6.38 -14.91
N LYS A 215 -42.88 5.23 -14.76
CA LYS A 215 -42.23 3.90 -14.86
C LYS A 215 -41.33 3.76 -16.11
N ASN A 216 -41.89 3.99 -17.30
CA ASN A 216 -41.16 3.84 -18.57
C ASN A 216 -40.00 4.84 -18.70
N GLN A 217 -40.16 6.05 -18.16
CA GLN A 217 -39.10 7.06 -18.13
C GLN A 217 -37.96 6.61 -17.19
N ALA A 218 -38.30 6.08 -16.02
CA ALA A 218 -37.32 5.58 -15.05
C ALA A 218 -36.54 4.38 -15.60
N ILE A 219 -37.22 3.42 -16.23
CA ILE A 219 -36.57 2.28 -16.89
C ILE A 219 -35.58 2.78 -17.94
N LYS A 220 -36.00 3.70 -18.81
CA LYS A 220 -35.14 4.29 -19.86
C LYS A 220 -33.95 5.06 -19.28
N ALA A 221 -34.14 5.76 -18.16
CA ALA A 221 -33.09 6.51 -17.50
C ALA A 221 -32.04 5.60 -16.86
N VAL A 222 -32.48 4.56 -16.15
CA VAL A 222 -31.60 3.56 -15.50
C VAL A 222 -30.86 2.70 -16.53
N SER A 223 -31.45 2.47 -17.71
CA SER A 223 -30.77 1.76 -18.80
C SER A 223 -29.76 2.61 -19.57
N LEU A 224 -29.79 3.95 -19.43
CA LEU A 224 -28.94 4.86 -20.19
C LEU A 224 -27.42 4.54 -20.08
N PRO A 225 -26.88 4.18 -18.90
CA PRO A 225 -25.47 3.84 -18.79
C PRO A 225 -25.11 2.46 -19.37
N GLN A 226 -26.09 1.57 -19.65
CA GLN A 226 -25.82 0.19 -20.05
C GLN A 226 -24.92 0.05 -21.28
N PRO A 227 -25.12 0.78 -22.41
CA PRO A 227 -24.23 0.69 -23.56
C PRO A 227 -22.80 1.11 -23.24
N PHE A 228 -22.62 2.13 -22.39
CA PHE A 228 -21.31 2.59 -21.94
C PHE A 228 -20.65 1.56 -21.04
N THR A 229 -21.37 1.04 -20.04
CA THR A 229 -20.84 0.00 -19.15
C THR A 229 -20.57 -1.31 -19.88
N GLY A 230 -21.38 -1.66 -20.87
CA GLY A 230 -21.15 -2.82 -21.74
C GLY A 230 -19.93 -2.63 -22.63
N SER A 231 -19.70 -1.44 -23.19
CA SER A 231 -18.49 -1.16 -23.96
C SER A 231 -17.23 -1.19 -23.08
N LEU A 232 -17.31 -0.60 -21.88
CA LEU A 232 -16.24 -0.63 -20.89
C LEU A 232 -15.97 -2.04 -20.33
N SER A 233 -16.92 -2.99 -20.47
CA SER A 233 -16.78 -4.33 -19.93
C SER A 233 -15.73 -5.17 -20.65
N TRP A 234 -15.47 -4.92 -21.93
CA TRP A 234 -14.42 -5.62 -22.68
C TRP A 234 -13.22 -4.70 -22.97
N LEU A 235 -13.46 -3.41 -23.21
CA LEU A 235 -12.40 -2.46 -23.57
C LEU A 235 -11.37 -2.29 -22.45
N LEU A 236 -11.80 -2.20 -21.19
CA LEU A 236 -10.89 -2.07 -20.05
C LEU A 236 -10.02 -3.31 -19.86
N TYR A 237 -10.57 -4.52 -20.07
CA TYR A 237 -9.79 -5.74 -19.96
C TYR A 237 -8.82 -5.90 -21.12
N TYR A 238 -9.19 -5.59 -22.37
CA TYR A 238 -8.21 -5.61 -23.47
C TYR A 238 -7.14 -4.53 -23.31
N ALA A 239 -7.49 -3.35 -22.81
CA ALA A 239 -6.49 -2.32 -22.51
C ALA A 239 -5.52 -2.80 -21.42
N ARG A 240 -6.02 -3.38 -20.32
CA ARG A 240 -5.21 -3.93 -19.24
C ARG A 240 -4.36 -5.13 -19.71
N PHE A 241 -4.93 -6.00 -20.55
CA PHE A 241 -4.22 -7.10 -21.21
C PHE A 241 -3.09 -6.57 -22.07
N GLY A 242 -3.38 -5.63 -22.98
CA GLY A 242 -2.41 -5.01 -23.88
C GLY A 242 -1.25 -4.38 -23.12
N VAL A 243 -1.54 -3.60 -22.07
CA VAL A 243 -0.51 -3.03 -21.19
C VAL A 243 0.37 -4.10 -20.54
N ASN A 244 -0.23 -5.16 -19.99
CA ASN A 244 0.53 -6.26 -19.37
C ASN A 244 1.35 -7.05 -20.38
N LEU A 245 0.80 -7.29 -21.57
CA LEU A 245 1.45 -8.03 -22.65
C LEU A 245 2.59 -7.21 -23.23
N THR A 246 2.38 -5.93 -23.52
CA THR A 246 3.43 -5.02 -23.99
C THR A 246 4.56 -4.93 -22.97
N LEU A 247 4.28 -4.84 -21.66
CA LEU A 247 5.33 -4.88 -20.64
C LEU A 247 6.08 -6.22 -20.63
N LEU A 248 5.37 -7.34 -20.74
CA LEU A 248 6.00 -8.65 -20.81
C LEU A 248 6.93 -8.75 -22.03
N LEU A 249 6.45 -8.36 -23.22
CA LEU A 249 7.21 -8.41 -24.47
C LEU A 249 8.38 -7.42 -24.46
N LYS A 250 8.15 -6.18 -24.01
CA LYS A 250 9.17 -5.11 -23.90
C LYS A 250 10.37 -5.57 -23.07
N HIS A 251 10.12 -6.25 -21.95
CA HIS A 251 11.18 -6.73 -21.05
C HIS A 251 11.70 -8.12 -21.42
N THR A 252 11.06 -8.84 -22.34
CA THR A 252 11.53 -10.15 -22.81
C THR A 252 12.48 -9.99 -23.99
N PHE A 253 12.07 -9.27 -25.02
CA PHE A 253 12.79 -9.16 -26.28
C PHE A 253 13.73 -7.96 -26.28
N GLU A 254 14.97 -8.20 -26.68
CA GLU A 254 15.97 -7.14 -26.80
C GLU A 254 15.60 -6.20 -27.94
N GLY A 255 15.58 -4.91 -27.64
CA GLY A 255 15.29 -3.88 -28.63
C GLY A 255 15.95 -2.56 -28.30
N PRO A 256 15.70 -1.52 -29.12
CA PRO A 256 16.19 -0.16 -28.88
C PRO A 256 15.66 0.46 -27.57
N TRP A 257 14.52 -0.03 -27.07
CA TRP A 257 13.89 0.41 -25.83
C TRP A 257 14.51 -0.18 -24.55
N MET A 258 15.33 -1.23 -24.69
CA MET A 258 15.94 -1.95 -23.56
C MET A 258 17.35 -1.41 -23.32
N LYS A 259 17.67 -1.08 -22.06
CA LYS A 259 18.98 -0.54 -21.72
C LYS A 259 20.07 -1.61 -21.81
N ALA A 260 21.31 -1.19 -22.03
CA ALA A 260 22.44 -2.10 -22.19
C ALA A 260 22.67 -2.97 -20.94
N GLU A 261 22.29 -2.49 -19.77
CA GLU A 261 22.36 -3.21 -18.50
C GLU A 261 21.32 -4.31 -18.39
N GLU A 262 20.07 -4.07 -18.80
CA GLU A 262 19.02 -5.09 -18.85
C GLU A 262 19.31 -6.16 -19.90
N LYS A 263 20.00 -5.79 -20.99
CA LYS A 263 20.50 -6.74 -21.99
C LYS A 263 21.48 -7.77 -21.43
N LYS A 264 22.12 -7.49 -20.29
CA LYS A 264 23.02 -8.45 -19.63
C LYS A 264 22.29 -9.59 -18.93
N ILE A 265 21.00 -9.44 -18.62
CA ILE A 265 20.19 -10.48 -17.98
C ILE A 265 19.73 -11.48 -19.06
N PRO A 266 19.92 -12.80 -18.88
CA PRO A 266 19.47 -13.79 -19.86
C PRO A 266 17.98 -13.66 -20.19
N GLN A 267 17.63 -13.75 -21.47
CA GLN A 267 16.25 -13.60 -21.95
C GLN A 267 15.25 -14.52 -21.23
N GLY A 268 15.64 -15.77 -20.94
CA GLY A 268 14.80 -16.73 -20.23
C GLY A 268 14.46 -16.27 -18.80
N GLU A 269 15.44 -15.72 -18.08
CA GLU A 269 15.22 -15.17 -16.74
C GLU A 269 14.34 -13.92 -16.77
N ARG A 270 14.54 -13.05 -17.78
CA ARG A 270 13.67 -11.87 -18.00
C ARG A 270 12.22 -12.30 -18.25
N PHE A 271 12.00 -13.23 -19.18
CA PHE A 271 10.68 -13.76 -19.49
C PHE A 271 10.01 -14.38 -18.26
N LEU A 272 10.70 -15.30 -17.57
CA LEU A 272 10.16 -16.00 -16.41
C LEU A 272 9.77 -14.99 -15.31
N THR A 273 10.62 -13.99 -15.07
CA THR A 273 10.35 -12.95 -14.08
C THR A 273 9.12 -12.12 -14.43
N GLN A 274 8.96 -11.71 -15.70
CA GLN A 274 7.79 -10.96 -16.15
C GLN A 274 6.53 -11.83 -16.17
N TRP A 275 6.65 -13.11 -16.55
CA TRP A 275 5.57 -14.08 -16.56
C TRP A 275 5.02 -14.31 -15.15
N HIS A 276 5.88 -14.58 -14.16
CA HIS A 276 5.45 -14.74 -12.76
C HIS A 276 4.69 -13.53 -12.22
N GLN A 277 5.04 -12.32 -12.67
CA GLN A 277 4.36 -11.09 -12.24
C GLN A 277 3.00 -10.86 -12.92
N ARG A 278 2.74 -11.45 -14.09
CA ARG A 278 1.64 -11.04 -14.98
C ARG A 278 0.71 -12.16 -15.41
N LYS A 279 1.11 -13.42 -15.27
CA LYS A 279 0.36 -14.59 -15.79
C LYS A 279 -1.12 -14.58 -15.39
N PHE A 280 -1.42 -14.28 -14.12
CA PHE A 280 -2.81 -14.24 -13.65
C PHE A 280 -3.59 -13.08 -14.25
N SER A 281 -3.00 -11.88 -14.34
CA SER A 281 -3.66 -10.74 -14.98
C SER A 281 -3.86 -10.97 -16.47
N LEU A 282 -2.86 -11.50 -17.19
CA LEU A 282 -2.95 -11.80 -18.62
C LEU A 282 -4.05 -12.83 -18.90
N LEU A 283 -4.06 -13.92 -18.15
CA LEU A 283 -5.06 -14.98 -18.30
C LEU A 283 -6.47 -14.47 -17.99
N ASN A 284 -6.64 -13.83 -16.83
CA ASN A 284 -7.89 -13.21 -16.43
C ASN A 284 -8.41 -12.22 -17.48
N ASP A 285 -7.55 -11.31 -17.95
CA ASP A 285 -7.96 -10.23 -18.85
C ASP A 285 -8.30 -10.73 -20.25
N SER A 286 -7.53 -11.70 -20.76
CA SER A 286 -7.80 -12.27 -22.09
C SER A 286 -9.16 -12.98 -22.14
N ILE A 287 -9.50 -13.75 -21.10
CA ILE A 287 -10.75 -14.50 -21.02
C ILE A 287 -11.93 -13.54 -20.78
N TRP A 288 -11.84 -12.65 -19.78
CA TRP A 288 -12.90 -11.68 -19.50
C TRP A 288 -13.15 -10.73 -20.67
N ALA A 289 -12.12 -10.21 -21.33
CA ALA A 289 -12.29 -9.31 -22.47
C ALA A 289 -13.04 -10.00 -23.61
N THR A 290 -12.61 -11.22 -23.96
CA THR A 290 -13.18 -11.97 -25.09
C THR A 290 -14.62 -12.39 -24.80
N ALA A 291 -14.89 -12.88 -23.60
CA ALA A 291 -16.23 -13.29 -23.22
C ALA A 291 -17.18 -12.10 -23.06
N ASN A 292 -16.73 -10.98 -22.48
CA ASN A 292 -17.55 -9.76 -22.41
C ASN A 292 -17.83 -9.16 -23.78
N LEU A 293 -16.86 -9.21 -24.71
CA LEU A 293 -17.06 -8.82 -26.10
C LEU A 293 -18.15 -9.69 -26.73
N ALA A 294 -18.08 -11.01 -26.51
CA ALA A 294 -19.06 -11.95 -27.03
C ALA A 294 -20.45 -11.75 -26.44
N CYS A 295 -20.53 -11.55 -25.12
CA CYS A 295 -21.75 -11.19 -24.43
C CYS A 295 -22.32 -9.87 -24.94
N PHE A 296 -21.50 -8.89 -25.30
CA PHE A 296 -21.96 -7.59 -25.77
C PHE A 296 -22.46 -7.58 -27.21
N PHE A 297 -21.81 -8.30 -28.13
CA PHE A 297 -22.17 -8.29 -29.55
C PHE A 297 -23.09 -9.44 -29.99
N TRP A 298 -22.94 -10.64 -29.40
CA TRP A 298 -23.62 -11.85 -29.90
C TRP A 298 -24.59 -12.48 -28.89
N LEU A 299 -24.25 -12.46 -27.60
CA LEU A 299 -25.05 -13.13 -26.55
C LEU A 299 -25.86 -12.13 -25.71
N THR A 300 -26.47 -11.13 -26.37
CA THR A 300 -27.39 -10.18 -25.74
C THR A 300 -28.85 -10.50 -26.06
N GLY A 301 -29.76 -9.94 -25.27
CA GLY A 301 -31.20 -9.96 -25.55
C GLY A 301 -31.97 -11.09 -24.87
N ASN A 302 -33.25 -11.22 -25.23
CA ASN A 302 -34.15 -12.22 -24.66
C ASN A 302 -34.02 -13.57 -25.41
N GLY A 303 -34.41 -14.65 -24.74
CA GLY A 303 -34.43 -16.00 -25.32
C GLY A 303 -33.08 -16.72 -25.26
N ILE A 304 -32.80 -17.53 -26.29
CA ILE A 304 -31.68 -18.49 -26.26
C ILE A 304 -30.30 -17.82 -26.21
N PHE A 305 -30.12 -16.67 -26.84
CA PHE A 305 -28.85 -15.94 -26.81
C PHE A 305 -28.55 -15.35 -25.42
N GLY A 306 -29.56 -14.77 -24.77
CA GLY A 306 -29.43 -14.30 -23.38
C GLY A 306 -29.16 -15.43 -22.40
N TYR A 307 -29.79 -16.60 -22.61
CA TYR A 307 -29.48 -17.81 -21.85
C TYR A 307 -28.00 -18.21 -21.96
N TYR A 308 -27.46 -18.30 -23.19
CA TYR A 308 -26.04 -18.61 -23.38
C TYR A 308 -25.11 -17.53 -22.83
N GLY A 309 -25.51 -16.25 -22.89
CA GLY A 309 -24.77 -15.15 -22.24
C GLY A 309 -24.69 -15.33 -20.72
N ASN A 310 -25.77 -15.75 -20.08
CA ASN A 310 -25.79 -16.08 -18.65
C ASN A 310 -24.90 -17.28 -18.34
N VAL A 311 -24.99 -18.38 -19.11
CA VAL A 311 -24.13 -19.57 -18.92
C VAL A 311 -22.65 -19.21 -19.07
N LEU A 312 -22.31 -18.41 -20.10
CA LEU A 312 -20.93 -17.94 -20.31
C LEU A 312 -20.44 -17.11 -19.12
N THR A 313 -21.28 -16.18 -18.63
CA THR A 313 -20.96 -15.36 -17.45
C THR A 313 -20.77 -16.22 -16.19
N GLY A 314 -21.60 -17.24 -16.00
CA GLY A 314 -21.42 -18.23 -14.93
C GLY A 314 -20.08 -18.97 -15.01
N GLY A 315 -19.68 -19.36 -16.22
CA GLY A 315 -18.37 -19.96 -16.50
C GLY A 315 -17.20 -19.02 -16.16
N LEU A 316 -17.33 -17.72 -16.43
CA LEU A 316 -16.33 -16.71 -16.06
C LEU A 316 -16.20 -16.55 -14.55
N LEU A 317 -17.32 -16.51 -13.83
CA LEU A 317 -17.32 -16.43 -12.37
C LEU A 317 -16.71 -17.69 -11.73
N LEU A 318 -16.93 -18.88 -12.31
CA LEU A 318 -16.25 -20.09 -11.89
C LEU A 318 -14.73 -20.01 -12.14
N MET A 319 -14.32 -19.46 -13.27
CA MET A 319 -12.92 -19.23 -13.58
C MET A 319 -12.27 -18.25 -12.59
N ASP A 320 -12.96 -17.19 -12.15
CA ASP A 320 -12.49 -16.31 -11.08
C ASP A 320 -12.22 -17.07 -9.77
N VAL A 321 -13.12 -17.98 -9.37
CA VAL A 321 -12.92 -18.85 -8.18
C VAL A 321 -11.65 -19.70 -8.36
N CYS A 322 -11.46 -20.31 -9.52
CA CYS A 322 -10.27 -21.11 -9.82
C CYS A 322 -8.99 -20.29 -9.77
N LEU A 323 -8.96 -19.10 -10.39
CA LEU A 323 -7.78 -18.23 -10.42
C LEU A 323 -7.44 -17.68 -9.03
N ASN A 324 -8.44 -17.27 -8.24
CA ASN A 324 -8.22 -16.81 -6.87
C ASN A 324 -7.71 -17.94 -5.97
N THR A 325 -8.23 -19.16 -6.14
CA THR A 325 -7.74 -20.35 -5.42
C THR A 325 -6.29 -20.66 -5.79
N TRP A 326 -5.95 -20.66 -7.08
CA TRP A 326 -4.57 -20.89 -7.52
C TRP A 326 -3.63 -19.80 -7.01
N GLY A 327 -4.00 -18.52 -7.16
CA GLY A 327 -3.21 -17.41 -6.64
C GLY A 327 -2.95 -17.52 -5.14
N PHE A 328 -3.97 -17.92 -4.35
CA PHE A 328 -3.84 -18.15 -2.92
C PHE A 328 -2.84 -19.25 -2.57
N LEU A 329 -2.92 -20.41 -3.22
CA LEU A 329 -2.01 -21.53 -3.00
C LEU A 329 -0.56 -21.18 -3.36
N GLU A 330 -0.34 -20.48 -4.47
CA GLU A 330 0.99 -20.03 -4.88
C GLU A 330 1.57 -19.00 -3.89
N ALA A 331 0.75 -18.06 -3.43
CA ALA A 331 1.17 -17.09 -2.42
C ALA A 331 1.53 -17.76 -1.08
N CYS A 332 0.76 -18.75 -0.63
CA CYS A 332 1.04 -19.51 0.59
C CYS A 332 2.36 -20.28 0.47
N THR A 333 2.58 -20.94 -0.67
CA THR A 333 3.81 -21.69 -0.94
C THR A 333 5.02 -20.77 -0.93
N LYS A 334 4.91 -19.60 -1.58
CA LYS A 334 5.97 -18.59 -1.60
C LYS A 334 6.29 -18.05 -0.21
N TYR A 335 5.26 -17.68 0.56
CA TYR A 335 5.44 -17.20 1.93
C TYR A 335 6.14 -18.23 2.81
N ASN A 336 5.69 -19.49 2.79
CA ASN A 336 6.28 -20.55 3.60
C ASN A 336 7.75 -20.78 3.26
N LYS A 337 8.10 -20.70 1.97
CA LYS A 337 9.50 -20.80 1.53
C LYS A 337 10.35 -19.64 2.09
N GLU A 338 9.91 -18.40 1.87
CA GLU A 338 10.62 -17.21 2.37
C GLU A 338 10.77 -17.23 3.90
N TYR A 339 9.72 -17.63 4.61
CA TYR A 339 9.72 -17.76 6.06
C TYR A 339 10.73 -18.80 6.57
N LEU A 340 10.80 -19.96 5.92
CA LEU A 340 11.78 -21.00 6.24
C LEU A 340 13.21 -20.55 5.96
N ASP A 341 13.43 -19.80 4.89
CA ASP A 341 14.74 -19.24 4.56
C ASP A 341 15.18 -18.23 5.63
N TYR A 342 14.28 -17.35 6.09
CA TYR A 342 14.57 -16.46 7.22
C TYR A 342 14.89 -17.20 8.53
N LYS A 343 14.15 -18.27 8.84
CA LYS A 343 14.44 -19.09 10.03
C LYS A 343 15.84 -19.71 9.98
N LYS A 344 16.21 -20.29 8.84
CA LYS A 344 17.55 -20.85 8.64
C LYS A 344 18.64 -19.79 8.80
N ASP A 345 18.41 -18.59 8.30
CA ASP A 345 19.40 -17.51 8.44
C ASP A 345 19.52 -17.00 9.89
N ILE A 346 18.41 -16.96 10.64
CA ILE A 346 18.44 -16.71 12.09
C ILE A 346 19.23 -17.81 12.81
N GLU A 347 18.95 -19.09 12.53
CA GLU A 347 19.64 -20.23 13.17
C GLU A 347 21.15 -20.22 12.87
N LYS A 348 21.56 -19.90 11.63
CA LYS A 348 22.97 -19.75 11.27
C LYS A 348 23.64 -18.61 12.04
N LEU A 349 22.98 -17.46 12.17
CA LEU A 349 23.51 -16.33 12.93
C LEU A 349 23.58 -16.64 14.43
N GLU A 350 22.59 -17.33 14.98
CA GLU A 350 22.58 -17.78 16.38
C GLU A 350 23.71 -18.79 16.65
N SER A 351 23.93 -19.74 15.73
CA SER A 351 25.04 -20.69 15.81
C SER A 351 26.39 -19.98 15.71
N ALA A 352 26.54 -19.03 14.79
CA ALA A 352 27.75 -18.22 14.67
C ALA A 352 27.99 -17.35 15.90
N LYS A 353 26.93 -16.84 16.53
CA LYS A 353 27.01 -16.10 17.80
C LYS A 353 27.50 -17.02 18.91
N ALA A 354 26.94 -18.22 19.04
CA ALA A 354 27.36 -19.18 20.07
C ALA A 354 28.86 -19.51 19.97
N ILE A 355 29.36 -19.79 18.76
CA ILE A 355 30.80 -20.03 18.51
C ILE A 355 31.64 -18.79 18.87
N SER A 356 31.19 -17.59 18.50
CA SER A 356 31.88 -16.35 18.83
C SER A 356 31.94 -16.07 20.33
N VAL A 357 30.89 -16.44 21.07
CA VAL A 357 30.84 -16.30 22.53
C VAL A 357 31.78 -17.30 23.21
N GLU A 358 31.86 -18.53 22.70
CA GLU A 358 32.77 -19.57 23.19
C GLU A 358 34.25 -19.20 22.95
N GLN A 359 34.57 -18.63 21.79
CA GLN A 359 35.94 -18.30 21.41
C GLN A 359 36.47 -16.99 22.00
N GLU A 360 35.65 -15.93 21.99
CA GLU A 360 36.09 -14.55 22.29
C GLU A 360 35.41 -13.96 23.53
N GLY A 361 34.54 -14.73 24.19
CA GLY A 361 33.71 -14.27 25.29
C GLY A 361 32.47 -13.49 24.84
N ASN A 362 31.52 -13.33 25.78
CA ASN A 362 30.21 -12.73 25.52
C ASN A 362 30.30 -11.23 25.18
N ASP A 363 31.35 -10.55 25.64
CA ASP A 363 31.55 -9.11 25.39
C ASP A 363 32.26 -8.79 24.07
N SER A 364 32.59 -9.81 23.27
CA SER A 364 33.23 -9.61 21.98
C SER A 364 32.38 -8.72 21.07
N LEU A 365 33.04 -7.79 20.38
CA LEU A 365 32.39 -6.89 19.40
C LEU A 365 31.66 -7.70 18.30
N LYS A 366 32.16 -8.90 18.00
CA LYS A 366 31.59 -9.82 17.02
C LYS A 366 30.27 -10.43 17.51
N ALA A 367 30.21 -10.91 18.75
CA ALA A 367 28.97 -11.41 19.35
C ALA A 367 27.88 -10.33 19.41
N LYS A 368 28.24 -9.09 19.78
CA LYS A 368 27.31 -7.94 19.80
C LYS A 368 26.78 -7.57 18.41
N LYS A 369 27.64 -7.63 17.36
CA LYS A 369 27.21 -7.41 15.97
C LYS A 369 26.24 -8.49 15.48
N LEU A 370 26.53 -9.76 15.77
CA LEU A 370 25.66 -10.88 15.41
C LEU A 370 24.31 -10.80 16.12
N GLU A 371 24.31 -10.40 17.40
CA GLU A 371 23.09 -10.16 18.16
C GLU A 371 22.20 -9.09 17.54
N GLU A 372 22.79 -7.97 17.12
CA GLU A 372 22.06 -6.90 16.44
C GLU A 372 21.50 -7.38 15.09
N GLN A 373 22.28 -8.14 14.31
CA GLN A 373 21.80 -8.74 13.06
C GLN A 373 20.63 -9.71 13.29
N ILE A 374 20.71 -10.56 14.32
CA ILE A 374 19.62 -11.46 14.71
C ILE A 374 18.37 -10.66 15.10
N LYS A 375 18.53 -9.60 15.89
CA LYS A 375 17.43 -8.73 16.31
C LYS A 375 16.75 -8.09 15.10
N GLN A 376 17.53 -7.58 14.15
CA GLN A 376 17.01 -6.97 12.91
C GLN A 376 16.28 -7.99 12.03
N LEU A 377 16.82 -9.19 11.90
CA LEU A 377 16.20 -10.25 11.11
C LEU A 377 14.91 -10.75 11.78
N LYS A 378 14.86 -10.85 13.11
CA LYS A 378 13.63 -11.16 13.87
C LYS A 378 12.57 -10.08 13.70
N GLN A 379 12.95 -8.80 13.68
CA GLN A 379 12.03 -7.70 13.41
C GLN A 379 11.46 -7.77 11.98
N LEU A 380 12.31 -8.09 11.00
CA LEU A 380 11.90 -8.31 9.61
C LEU A 380 10.90 -9.47 9.49
N VAL A 381 11.18 -10.59 10.14
CA VAL A 381 10.26 -11.74 10.16
C VAL A 381 8.91 -11.34 10.75
N ARG A 382 8.90 -10.58 11.85
CA ARG A 382 7.65 -10.10 12.46
C ARG A 382 6.86 -9.20 11.51
N GLN A 383 7.53 -8.27 10.82
CA GLN A 383 6.89 -7.41 9.81
C GLN A 383 6.31 -8.23 8.66
N HIS A 384 7.07 -9.19 8.14
CA HIS A 384 6.64 -10.08 7.07
C HIS A 384 5.45 -10.97 7.50
N GLU A 385 5.42 -11.45 8.74
CA GLU A 385 4.29 -12.19 9.32
C GLU A 385 3.01 -11.33 9.38
N ILE A 386 3.13 -10.06 9.77
CA ILE A 386 2.00 -9.11 9.78
C ILE A 386 1.49 -8.88 8.37
N ASP A 387 2.37 -8.52 7.44
CA ASP A 387 2.02 -8.26 6.06
C ASP A 387 1.37 -9.48 5.41
N TRP A 388 1.91 -10.67 5.68
CA TRP A 388 1.33 -11.93 5.24
C TRP A 388 -0.04 -12.18 5.85
N LYS A 389 -0.24 -11.96 7.16
CA LYS A 389 -1.53 -12.16 7.82
C LYS A 389 -2.64 -11.35 7.13
N TYR A 390 -2.41 -10.06 6.90
CA TYR A 390 -3.41 -9.21 6.25
C TYR A 390 -3.55 -9.49 4.75
N LYS A 391 -2.46 -9.82 4.06
CA LYS A 391 -2.52 -10.29 2.66
C LYS A 391 -3.34 -11.57 2.53
N LYS A 392 -3.15 -12.54 3.43
CA LYS A 392 -3.90 -13.79 3.49
C LYS A 392 -5.40 -13.50 3.68
N TYR A 393 -5.76 -12.61 4.60
CA TYR A 393 -7.16 -12.21 4.80
C TYR A 393 -7.75 -11.50 3.58
N SER A 394 -7.00 -10.62 2.91
CA SER A 394 -7.44 -10.00 1.66
C SER A 394 -7.73 -11.05 0.58
N MET A 395 -6.82 -12.01 0.39
CA MET A 395 -7.02 -13.07 -0.61
C MET A 395 -8.18 -14.02 -0.27
N ILE A 396 -8.42 -14.28 1.02
CA ILE A 396 -9.60 -15.03 1.48
C ILE A 396 -10.87 -14.22 1.18
N ASN A 397 -10.87 -12.92 1.45
CA ASN A 397 -11.99 -12.04 1.13
C ASN A 397 -12.30 -12.04 -0.39
N ASP A 398 -11.26 -11.99 -1.23
CA ASP A 398 -11.41 -12.09 -2.69
C ASP A 398 -11.98 -13.45 -3.14
N LEU A 399 -11.53 -14.55 -2.52
CA LEU A 399 -12.07 -15.88 -2.79
C LEU A 399 -13.53 -16.02 -2.35
N VAL A 400 -13.86 -15.58 -1.13
CA VAL A 400 -15.23 -15.57 -0.60
C VAL A 400 -16.13 -14.72 -1.50
N TYR A 401 -15.65 -13.57 -1.95
CA TYR A 401 -16.35 -12.72 -2.89
C TYR A 401 -16.67 -13.45 -4.20
N SER A 402 -15.68 -14.10 -4.84
CA SER A 402 -15.90 -14.83 -6.08
C SER A 402 -16.89 -15.99 -5.92
N VAL A 403 -16.80 -16.74 -4.82
CA VAL A 403 -17.73 -17.85 -4.54
C VAL A 403 -19.14 -17.34 -4.26
N ALA A 404 -19.27 -16.30 -3.44
CA ALA A 404 -20.57 -15.70 -3.13
C ALA A 404 -21.20 -15.05 -4.36
N LEU A 405 -20.41 -14.39 -5.21
CA LEU A 405 -20.88 -13.79 -6.46
C LEU A 405 -21.33 -14.87 -7.46
N LEU A 406 -20.59 -15.98 -7.60
CA LEU A 406 -21.01 -17.12 -8.42
C LEU A 406 -22.33 -17.73 -7.91
N GLY A 407 -22.47 -17.89 -6.59
CA GLY A 407 -23.71 -18.37 -5.98
C GLY A 407 -24.88 -17.42 -6.22
N ALA A 408 -24.69 -16.13 -5.97
CA ALA A 408 -25.69 -15.08 -6.19
C ALA A 408 -26.10 -14.97 -7.66
N PHE A 409 -25.13 -15.06 -8.58
CA PHE A 409 -25.38 -15.02 -10.01
C PHE A 409 -26.11 -16.27 -10.51
N THR A 410 -25.80 -17.45 -9.96
CA THR A 410 -26.56 -18.68 -10.23
C THR A 410 -28.03 -18.52 -9.83
N VAL A 411 -28.32 -17.90 -8.68
CA VAL A 411 -29.69 -17.57 -8.27
C VAL A 411 -30.34 -16.55 -9.21
N LEU A 412 -29.60 -15.49 -9.58
CA LEU A 412 -30.07 -14.47 -10.54
C LEU A 412 -30.47 -15.10 -11.88
N CYS A 413 -29.71 -16.08 -12.35
CA CYS A 413 -29.97 -16.82 -13.59
C CYS A 413 -30.95 -17.99 -13.41
N SER A 414 -31.66 -18.06 -12.28
CA SER A 414 -32.62 -19.13 -11.96
C SER A 414 -32.03 -20.53 -12.14
N PHE A 415 -30.80 -20.74 -11.63
CA PHE A 415 -30.04 -21.97 -11.73
C PHE A 415 -29.78 -22.45 -13.17
N TYR A 416 -29.75 -21.51 -14.12
CA TYR A 416 -29.59 -21.79 -15.55
C TYR A 416 -30.65 -22.76 -16.09
N LEU A 417 -31.85 -22.75 -15.51
CA LEU A 417 -32.99 -23.43 -16.11
C LEU A 417 -33.52 -22.57 -17.27
N PRO A 418 -33.97 -23.19 -18.38
CA PRO A 418 -34.62 -22.45 -19.47
C PRO A 418 -35.80 -21.63 -18.94
N THR A 419 -36.00 -20.42 -19.45
CA THR A 419 -37.07 -19.52 -18.99
C THR A 419 -38.45 -20.13 -19.15
N ASP A 420 -38.63 -21.02 -20.13
CA ASP A 420 -39.90 -21.70 -20.40
C ASP A 420 -40.19 -22.81 -19.36
N ALA A 421 -39.18 -23.25 -18.62
CA ALA A 421 -39.30 -24.27 -17.57
C ALA A 421 -39.67 -23.67 -16.20
N ILE A 422 -39.70 -22.34 -16.06
CA ILE A 422 -39.97 -21.65 -14.79
C ILE A 422 -41.13 -20.67 -14.97
N LEU A 423 -42.03 -20.62 -14.00
CA LEU A 423 -43.09 -19.61 -13.99
C LEU A 423 -42.50 -18.19 -13.99
N PRO A 424 -43.02 -17.25 -14.81
CA PRO A 424 -42.48 -15.89 -14.90
C PRO A 424 -42.32 -15.17 -13.55
N ALA A 425 -43.28 -15.35 -12.63
CA ALA A 425 -43.22 -14.78 -11.29
C ALA A 425 -42.03 -15.32 -10.47
N THR A 426 -41.73 -16.61 -10.60
CA THR A 426 -40.58 -17.24 -9.94
C THR A 426 -39.27 -16.74 -10.54
N ALA A 427 -39.16 -16.62 -11.87
CA ALA A 427 -37.98 -16.09 -12.53
C ALA A 427 -37.69 -14.64 -12.14
N ILE A 428 -38.73 -13.79 -12.05
CA ILE A 428 -38.62 -12.41 -11.58
C ILE A 428 -38.17 -12.36 -10.12
N SER A 429 -38.71 -13.22 -9.26
CA SER A 429 -38.36 -13.28 -7.83
C SER A 429 -36.92 -13.74 -7.62
N LEU A 430 -36.50 -14.80 -8.30
CA LEU A 430 -35.11 -15.28 -8.29
C LEU A 430 -34.16 -14.23 -8.86
N GLY A 431 -34.57 -13.53 -9.92
CA GLY A 431 -33.84 -12.42 -10.50
C GLY A 431 -33.61 -11.29 -9.49
N LEU A 432 -34.66 -10.89 -8.75
CA LEU A 432 -34.55 -9.87 -7.71
C LEU A 432 -33.63 -10.32 -6.57
N VAL A 433 -33.82 -11.53 -6.06
CA VAL A 433 -33.03 -12.08 -4.95
C VAL A 433 -31.56 -12.20 -5.35
N GLY A 434 -31.28 -12.78 -6.51
CA GLY A 434 -29.92 -12.90 -7.03
C GLY A 434 -29.26 -11.54 -7.27
N GLY A 435 -29.99 -10.58 -7.85
CA GLY A 435 -29.49 -9.22 -8.07
C GLY A 435 -29.16 -8.50 -6.76
N ALA A 436 -30.03 -8.63 -5.75
CA ALA A 436 -29.80 -8.11 -4.41
C ALA A 436 -28.59 -8.78 -3.73
N LEU A 437 -28.45 -10.11 -3.85
CA LEU A 437 -27.30 -10.84 -3.31
C LEU A 437 -25.98 -10.41 -3.99
N CYS A 438 -25.95 -10.27 -5.32
CA CYS A 438 -24.77 -9.76 -6.03
C CYS A 438 -24.37 -8.37 -5.52
N PHE A 439 -25.34 -7.46 -5.42
CA PHE A 439 -25.13 -6.10 -4.93
C PHE A 439 -24.61 -6.07 -3.47
N VAL A 440 -25.30 -6.75 -2.56
CA VAL A 440 -24.93 -6.80 -1.13
C VAL A 440 -23.54 -7.41 -0.96
N THR A 441 -23.24 -8.49 -1.68
CA THR A 441 -21.92 -9.14 -1.62
C THR A 441 -20.83 -8.16 -2.08
N THR A 442 -21.03 -7.43 -3.19
CA THR A 442 -20.08 -6.40 -3.64
C THR A 442 -19.85 -5.30 -2.59
N VAL A 443 -20.91 -4.84 -1.91
CA VAL A 443 -20.79 -3.81 -0.86
C VAL A 443 -20.04 -4.36 0.36
N ILE A 444 -20.37 -5.58 0.82
CA ILE A 444 -19.74 -6.22 1.97
C ILE A 444 -18.24 -6.46 1.70
N THR A 445 -17.88 -7.00 0.55
CA THR A 445 -16.47 -7.26 0.20
C THR A 445 -15.65 -5.96 0.16
N ALA A 446 -16.23 -4.86 -0.35
CA ALA A 446 -15.58 -3.57 -0.31
C ALA A 446 -15.41 -3.03 1.13
N ALA A 447 -16.43 -3.24 1.99
CA ALA A 447 -16.38 -2.86 3.39
C ALA A 447 -15.31 -3.64 4.17
N VAL A 448 -15.27 -4.97 3.99
CA VAL A 448 -14.27 -5.86 4.61
C VAL A 448 -12.86 -5.49 4.12
N GLY A 449 -12.68 -5.23 2.83
CA GLY A 449 -11.39 -4.79 2.28
C GLY A 449 -10.89 -3.51 2.94
N GLY A 450 -11.76 -2.49 3.08
CA GLY A 450 -11.40 -1.26 3.78
C GLY A 450 -11.10 -1.47 5.27
N TYR A 451 -11.86 -2.33 5.95
CA TYR A 451 -11.62 -2.67 7.36
C TYR A 451 -10.29 -3.39 7.58
N LEU A 452 -9.89 -4.30 6.68
CA LEU A 452 -8.62 -5.01 6.78
C LEU A 452 -7.41 -4.06 6.72
N GLU A 453 -7.48 -3.02 5.89
CA GLU A 453 -6.44 -1.97 5.84
C GLU A 453 -6.38 -1.18 7.15
N ILE A 454 -7.53 -0.80 7.72
CA ILE A 454 -7.60 -0.12 9.02
C ILE A 454 -7.01 -1.01 10.12
N ALA A 455 -7.39 -2.28 10.18
CA ALA A 455 -6.90 -3.24 11.16
C ALA A 455 -5.39 -3.47 11.04
N LYS A 456 -4.83 -3.41 9.81
CA LYS A 456 -3.38 -3.48 9.59
C LYS A 456 -2.67 -2.26 10.19
N ILE A 457 -3.20 -1.06 9.96
CA ILE A 457 -2.65 0.18 10.51
C ILE A 457 -2.74 0.16 12.05
N GLU A 458 -3.85 -0.32 12.61
CA GLU A 458 -4.04 -0.42 14.05
C GLU A 458 -3.03 -1.38 14.70
N LYS A 459 -2.77 -2.54 14.09
CA LYS A 459 -1.76 -3.46 14.61
C LYS A 459 -0.37 -2.82 14.62
N SER A 460 0.00 -2.13 13.54
CA SER A 460 1.26 -1.39 13.47
C SER A 460 1.35 -0.29 14.54
N ARG A 461 0.22 0.40 14.84
CA ARG A 461 0.15 1.37 15.93
C ARG A 461 0.45 0.72 17.29
N ARG A 462 -0.19 -0.40 17.60
CA ARG A 462 0.01 -1.11 18.88
C ARG A 462 1.44 -1.58 19.07
N GLU A 463 2.07 -2.11 18.02
CA GLU A 463 3.47 -2.53 18.08
C GLU A 463 4.44 -1.38 18.39
N MET A 464 4.17 -0.18 17.85
CA MET A 464 4.94 1.02 18.20
C MET A 464 4.73 1.46 19.65
N GLU A 465 3.51 1.33 20.19
CA GLU A 465 3.23 1.62 21.61
C GLU A 465 3.91 0.61 22.54
N GLU A 466 3.91 -0.68 22.19
CA GLU A 466 4.62 -1.74 22.92
C GLU A 466 6.14 -1.51 22.90
N GLU A 467 6.71 -1.18 21.74
CA GLU A 467 8.13 -0.86 21.61
C GLU A 467 8.49 0.38 22.45
N ALA A 468 7.64 1.41 22.43
CA ALA A 468 7.81 2.59 23.28
C ALA A 468 7.81 2.20 24.77
N GLN A 469 6.89 1.34 25.20
CA GLN A 469 6.82 0.87 26.59
C GLN A 469 8.10 0.12 27.02
N VAL A 470 8.68 -0.70 26.13
CA VAL A 470 9.97 -1.36 26.38
C VAL A 470 11.08 -0.33 26.55
N LEU A 471 11.13 0.70 25.69
CA LEU A 471 12.13 1.77 25.79
C LEU A 471 11.96 2.61 27.07
N VAL A 472 10.73 2.84 27.54
CA VAL A 472 10.47 3.46 28.84
C VAL A 472 11.05 2.62 29.98
N GLY A 473 10.90 1.30 29.92
CA GLY A 473 11.51 0.38 30.89
C GLY A 473 13.04 0.42 30.90
N LEU A 474 13.67 0.60 29.73
CA LEU A 474 15.12 0.81 29.60
C LEU A 474 15.53 2.19 30.14
N PHE A 475 14.76 3.23 29.85
CA PHE A 475 14.99 4.60 30.33
C PHE A 475 15.04 4.66 31.86
N ALA A 476 14.13 3.95 32.54
CA ALA A 476 14.07 3.93 34.00
C ALA A 476 15.30 3.27 34.67
N LYS A 477 16.01 2.38 33.94
CA LYS A 477 17.20 1.67 34.43
C LYS A 477 18.51 2.37 34.09
N GLU A 478 18.48 3.28 33.12
CA GLU A 478 19.66 3.95 32.61
C GLU A 478 20.13 5.05 33.56
N THR A 479 21.46 5.18 33.71
CA THR A 479 22.07 6.20 34.59
C THR A 479 22.73 7.33 33.80
N ASP A 480 23.21 7.06 32.58
CA ASP A 480 23.79 8.09 31.72
C ASP A 480 22.72 9.06 31.22
N ILE A 481 22.91 10.36 31.51
CA ILE A 481 22.02 11.45 31.12
C ILE A 481 21.87 11.51 29.59
N ASN A 482 22.96 11.32 28.84
CA ASN A 482 22.89 11.37 27.37
C ASN A 482 22.07 10.20 26.83
N GLN A 483 22.31 9.00 27.36
CA GLN A 483 21.56 7.82 26.98
C GLN A 483 20.07 7.92 27.37
N LYS A 484 19.73 8.52 28.53
CA LYS A 484 18.36 8.86 28.89
C LYS A 484 17.72 9.82 27.88
N LYS A 485 18.41 10.91 27.53
CA LYS A 485 17.90 11.87 26.52
C LYS A 485 17.68 11.21 25.17
N PHE A 486 18.58 10.32 24.75
CA PHE A 486 18.43 9.51 23.54
C PHE A 486 17.17 8.62 23.62
N LEU A 487 17.02 7.84 24.69
CA LEU A 487 15.86 6.97 24.88
C LEU A 487 14.55 7.76 24.93
N PHE A 488 14.52 8.92 25.60
CA PHE A 488 13.36 9.81 25.61
C PHE A 488 12.95 10.25 24.21
N LEU A 489 13.90 10.69 23.37
CA LEU A 489 13.62 11.10 22.00
C LEU A 489 13.07 9.95 21.16
N GLU A 490 13.55 8.72 21.39
CA GLU A 490 13.09 7.55 20.68
C GLU A 490 11.68 7.12 21.11
N VAL A 491 11.36 7.17 22.40
CA VAL A 491 9.98 6.98 22.90
C VAL A 491 9.07 8.07 22.32
N LYS A 492 9.51 9.34 22.35
CA LYS A 492 8.75 10.47 21.78
C LYS A 492 8.47 10.26 20.29
N ARG A 493 9.46 9.78 19.53
CA ARG A 493 9.33 9.45 18.11
C ARG A 493 8.28 8.36 17.89
N LEU A 494 8.40 7.21 18.55
CA LEU A 494 7.47 6.10 18.42
C LEU A 494 6.03 6.52 18.75
N MET A 495 5.85 7.30 19.81
CA MET A 495 4.54 7.81 20.21
C MET A 495 3.96 8.83 19.23
N THR A 496 4.81 9.65 18.60
CA THR A 496 4.39 10.57 17.52
C THR A 496 3.91 9.81 16.31
N THR A 497 4.67 8.80 15.86
CA THR A 497 4.25 7.96 14.75
C THR A 497 2.99 7.15 15.08
N ALA A 498 2.87 6.61 16.30
CA ALA A 498 1.67 5.91 16.74
C ALA A 498 0.42 6.82 16.72
N HIS A 499 0.56 8.07 17.16
CA HIS A 499 -0.55 9.03 17.11
C HIS A 499 -0.91 9.46 15.68
N GLU A 500 0.07 9.54 14.77
CA GLU A 500 -0.22 9.81 13.36
C GLU A 500 -0.95 8.64 12.69
N LYS A 501 -0.61 7.41 13.06
CA LYS A 501 -1.37 6.22 12.66
C LYS A 501 -2.78 6.23 13.23
N GLU A 502 -2.99 6.73 14.44
CA GLU A 502 -4.33 6.93 15.02
C GLU A 502 -5.17 7.92 14.19
N LYS A 503 -4.56 9.04 13.73
CA LYS A 503 -5.22 9.97 12.80
C LYS A 503 -5.49 9.33 11.45
N GLU A 504 -4.56 8.54 10.93
CA GLU A 504 -4.72 7.78 9.69
C GLU A 504 -5.89 6.79 9.78
N ILE A 505 -6.03 6.06 10.89
CA ILE A 505 -7.17 5.19 11.18
C ILE A 505 -8.47 5.98 11.14
N THR A 506 -8.55 7.09 11.87
CA THR A 506 -9.76 7.93 11.92
C THR A 506 -10.15 8.44 10.53
N TYR A 507 -9.17 8.89 9.73
CA TYR A 507 -9.39 9.32 8.36
C TYR A 507 -9.90 8.17 7.47
N GLN A 508 -9.28 6.98 7.54
CA GLN A 508 -9.69 5.82 6.76
C GLN A 508 -11.08 5.32 7.16
N GLU A 509 -11.43 5.36 8.45
CA GLU A 509 -12.78 5.06 8.94
C GLU A 509 -13.83 6.01 8.34
N MET A 510 -13.54 7.31 8.26
CA MET A 510 -14.43 8.29 7.63
C MET A 510 -14.59 8.04 6.12
N VAL A 511 -13.48 7.78 5.42
CA VAL A 511 -13.50 7.44 3.98
C VAL A 511 -14.32 6.18 3.73
N LEU A 512 -14.08 5.12 4.53
CA LEU A 512 -14.78 3.85 4.44
C LEU A 512 -16.28 4.01 4.71
N CYS A 513 -16.65 4.74 5.77
CA CYS A 513 -18.04 5.01 6.10
C CYS A 513 -18.76 5.74 4.95
N LYS A 514 -18.14 6.79 4.40
CA LYS A 514 -18.67 7.52 3.25
C LYS A 514 -18.80 6.62 2.01
N ASP A 515 -17.78 5.81 1.71
CA ASP A 515 -17.81 4.92 0.55
C ASP A 515 -18.88 3.82 0.68
N ILE A 516 -19.03 3.21 1.86
CA ILE A 516 -20.11 2.24 2.14
C ILE A 516 -21.46 2.93 2.02
N PHE A 517 -21.65 4.10 2.64
CA PHE A 517 -22.91 4.83 2.56
C PHE A 517 -23.29 5.15 1.11
N LEU A 518 -22.37 5.73 0.33
CA LEU A 518 -22.64 6.04 -1.07
C LEU A 518 -22.96 4.78 -1.88
N LYS A 519 -22.20 3.69 -1.71
CA LYS A 519 -22.45 2.43 -2.43
C LYS A 519 -23.76 1.75 -2.00
N SER A 520 -24.16 1.82 -0.73
CA SER A 520 -25.40 1.20 -0.27
C SER A 520 -26.63 1.99 -0.73
N PHE A 521 -26.58 3.32 -0.68
CA PHE A 521 -27.76 4.17 -0.89
C PHE A 521 -27.93 4.65 -2.33
N PHE A 522 -26.88 4.69 -3.13
CA PHE A 522 -26.97 5.25 -4.48
C PHE A 522 -28.01 4.55 -5.39
N PRO A 523 -28.23 3.22 -5.38
CA PRO A 523 -29.29 2.62 -6.18
C PRO A 523 -30.69 3.07 -5.72
N ALA A 524 -30.90 3.22 -4.41
CA ALA A 524 -32.15 3.73 -3.85
C ALA A 524 -32.37 5.21 -4.19
N ILE A 525 -31.30 6.02 -4.20
CA ILE A 525 -31.34 7.42 -4.64
C ILE A 525 -31.71 7.51 -6.12
N VAL A 526 -31.07 6.70 -6.98
CA VAL A 526 -31.38 6.68 -8.42
C VAL A 526 -32.82 6.22 -8.67
N PHE A 527 -33.25 5.16 -7.99
CA PHE A 527 -34.64 4.70 -8.02
C PHE A 527 -35.60 5.84 -7.64
N SER A 528 -35.41 6.46 -6.48
CA SER A 528 -36.29 7.51 -5.99
C SER A 528 -36.29 8.74 -6.91
N ALA A 529 -35.12 9.12 -7.42
CA ALA A 529 -34.95 10.26 -8.32
C ALA A 529 -35.73 10.09 -9.62
N PHE A 530 -35.76 8.89 -10.20
CA PHE A 530 -36.44 8.68 -11.49
C PHE A 530 -37.88 8.19 -11.37
N VAL A 531 -38.26 7.55 -10.27
CA VAL A 531 -39.64 7.11 -10.02
C VAL A 531 -40.52 8.31 -9.64
N PHE A 532 -40.05 9.16 -8.74
CA PHE A 532 -40.88 10.24 -8.17
C PHE A 532 -40.74 11.59 -8.89
N PHE A 533 -39.71 11.78 -9.73
CA PHE A 533 -39.50 13.05 -10.43
C PHE A 533 -39.39 12.87 -11.96
N PRO A 534 -39.76 13.90 -12.74
CA PRO A 534 -39.45 13.92 -14.17
C PRO A 534 -37.95 13.79 -14.42
N LEU A 535 -37.55 13.20 -15.57
CA LEU A 535 -36.15 12.91 -15.90
C LEU A 535 -35.17 14.07 -15.62
N ASN A 536 -35.49 15.29 -16.06
CA ASN A 536 -34.61 16.45 -15.87
C ASN A 536 -34.39 16.77 -14.38
N THR A 537 -35.46 16.69 -13.58
CA THR A 537 -35.39 16.90 -12.13
C THR A 537 -34.67 15.75 -11.45
N GLY A 538 -34.92 14.49 -11.87
CA GLY A 538 -34.20 13.32 -11.36
C GLY A 538 -32.70 13.38 -11.60
N ILE A 539 -32.26 13.80 -12.80
CA ILE A 539 -30.85 14.07 -13.12
C ILE A 539 -30.29 15.17 -12.20
N GLY A 540 -31.08 16.21 -11.91
CA GLY A 540 -30.73 17.25 -10.94
C GLY A 540 -30.47 16.70 -9.54
N VAL A 541 -31.34 15.80 -9.04
CA VAL A 541 -31.18 15.13 -7.73
C VAL A 541 -29.92 14.28 -7.67
N ILE A 542 -29.65 13.50 -8.73
CA ILE A 542 -28.43 12.68 -8.82
C ILE A 542 -27.18 13.56 -8.86
N THR A 543 -27.19 14.62 -9.66
CA THR A 543 -26.09 15.59 -9.73
C THR A 543 -25.83 16.25 -8.37
N ALA A 544 -26.88 16.68 -7.68
CA ALA A 544 -26.77 17.26 -6.35
C ALA A 544 -26.18 16.26 -5.33
N THR A 545 -26.56 14.98 -5.43
CA THR A 545 -26.00 13.90 -4.60
C THR A 545 -24.49 13.73 -4.86
N PHE A 546 -24.06 13.75 -6.12
CA PHE A 546 -22.63 13.70 -6.47
C PHE A 546 -21.87 14.92 -5.96
N CYS A 547 -22.42 16.13 -6.11
CA CYS A 547 -21.83 17.34 -5.56
C CYS A 547 -21.69 17.25 -4.03
N LEU A 548 -22.72 16.77 -3.34
CA LEU A 548 -22.66 16.54 -1.90
C LEU A 548 -21.59 15.52 -1.52
N ALA A 549 -21.48 14.41 -2.25
CA ALA A 549 -20.44 13.40 -2.03
C ALA A 549 -19.03 13.99 -2.20
N MET A 550 -18.82 14.85 -3.21
CA MET A 550 -17.55 15.56 -3.42
C MET A 550 -17.25 16.57 -2.29
N LEU A 551 -18.27 17.30 -1.81
CA LEU A 551 -18.13 18.20 -0.67
C LEU A 551 -17.76 17.43 0.60
N VAL A 552 -18.42 16.30 0.86
CA VAL A 552 -18.10 15.42 1.99
C VAL A 552 -16.67 14.89 1.86
N GLN A 553 -16.24 14.46 0.67
CA GLN A 553 -14.85 14.06 0.44
C GLN A 553 -13.87 15.20 0.75
N SER A 554 -14.16 16.42 0.28
CA SER A 554 -13.32 17.59 0.56
C SER A 554 -13.27 17.91 2.07
N LEU A 555 -14.34 17.69 2.81
CA LEU A 555 -14.35 17.82 4.27
C LEU A 555 -13.53 16.72 4.96
N ILE A 556 -13.63 15.47 4.50
CA ILE A 556 -12.83 14.35 5.03
C ILE A 556 -11.34 14.56 4.72
N ASP A 557 -11.00 15.07 3.54
CA ASP A 557 -9.62 15.35 3.13
C ASP A 557 -8.93 16.38 4.04
N LYS A 558 -9.68 17.24 4.74
CA LYS A 558 -9.11 18.14 5.76
C LYS A 558 -8.56 17.39 6.98
N TYR A 559 -9.01 16.16 7.22
CA TYR A 559 -8.52 15.29 8.29
C TYR A 559 -7.40 14.34 7.83
N LYS A 560 -7.02 14.40 6.56
CA LYS A 560 -5.93 13.57 6.04
C LYS A 560 -4.64 13.89 6.81
N PRO A 561 -3.97 12.90 7.41
CA PRO A 561 -2.74 13.15 8.14
C PRO A 561 -1.66 13.70 7.20
N ASN A 562 -0.99 14.78 7.60
CA ASN A 562 0.04 15.47 6.81
C ASN A 562 1.40 14.71 6.78
N GLY A 563 1.38 13.40 7.04
CA GLY A 563 2.57 12.59 7.22
C GLY A 563 3.29 12.88 8.53
N ALA A 564 4.25 12.02 8.84
CA ALA A 564 4.97 12.09 10.09
C ALA A 564 5.89 13.31 10.15
N GLN A 565 5.52 14.34 10.91
CA GLN A 565 6.49 15.38 11.24
C GLN A 565 7.33 14.84 12.39
N ILE A 566 8.54 14.35 12.04
CA ILE A 566 9.53 13.90 13.01
C ILE A 566 9.62 14.97 14.11
N ALA A 567 9.36 14.58 15.36
CA ALA A 567 9.38 15.48 16.52
C ALA A 567 10.67 16.33 16.49
N SER A 568 10.51 17.61 16.16
CA SER A 568 11.56 18.41 15.52
C SER A 568 12.51 19.11 16.48
N SER A 569 12.42 18.85 17.78
CA SER A 569 13.42 19.35 18.74
C SER A 569 13.31 18.64 20.10
N PHE A 570 14.47 18.51 20.74
CA PHE A 570 14.54 18.20 22.16
C PHE A 570 14.09 19.44 22.94
N ALA A 571 13.11 19.28 23.83
CA ALA A 571 12.62 20.34 24.69
C ALA A 571 12.91 19.95 26.14
N ASP A 572 13.79 20.69 26.82
CA ASP A 572 14.24 20.37 28.19
C ASP A 572 13.04 20.21 29.14
N GLY A 573 12.05 21.11 29.07
CA GLY A 573 10.87 21.03 29.93
C GLY A 573 9.95 19.82 29.69
N GLU A 574 9.94 19.26 28.47
CA GLU A 574 9.22 18.00 28.22
C GLU A 574 9.99 16.80 28.77
N TYR A 575 11.31 16.82 28.62
CA TYR A 575 12.20 15.79 29.17
C TYR A 575 12.10 15.73 30.69
N GLU A 576 12.18 16.88 31.39
CA GLU A 576 12.08 16.94 32.85
C GLU A 576 10.73 16.39 33.36
N ARG A 577 9.63 16.72 32.68
CA ARG A 577 8.30 16.17 33.01
C ARG A 577 8.22 14.67 32.79
N PHE A 578 8.83 14.17 31.71
CA PHE A 578 8.91 12.75 31.44
C PHE A 578 9.81 12.01 32.44
N GLU A 579 10.95 12.61 32.84
CA GLU A 579 11.86 12.02 33.82
C GLU A 579 11.21 11.85 35.20
N GLN A 580 10.34 12.79 35.60
CA GLN A 580 9.57 12.68 36.84
C GLN A 580 8.56 11.52 36.81
N ARG A 581 8.04 11.15 35.63
CA ARG A 581 7.03 10.10 35.43
C ARG A 581 7.26 9.38 34.11
N PRO A 582 8.24 8.44 34.04
CA PRO A 582 8.60 7.76 32.80
C PRO A 582 7.51 6.75 32.46
N GLN A 583 6.50 7.22 31.74
CA GLN A 583 5.35 6.45 31.28
C GLN A 583 4.97 6.92 29.87
N VAL A 584 4.48 5.99 29.04
CA VAL A 584 4.01 6.30 27.69
C VAL A 584 2.89 7.36 27.71
N ASP A 585 2.00 7.32 28.70
CA ASP A 585 0.91 8.29 28.87
C ASP A 585 1.41 9.71 29.13
N THR A 586 2.56 9.87 29.79
CA THR A 586 3.20 11.17 29.98
C THR A 586 3.55 11.78 28.61
N ILE A 587 4.15 11.00 27.70
CA ILE A 587 4.46 11.49 26.35
C ILE A 587 3.19 11.81 25.55
N LYS A 588 2.14 10.98 25.66
CA LYS A 588 0.85 11.27 25.02
C LYS A 588 0.31 12.64 25.44
N SER A 589 0.38 12.95 26.73
CA SER A 589 -0.09 14.24 27.26
C SER A 589 0.76 15.43 26.82
N LEU A 590 2.07 15.22 26.64
CA LEU A 590 3.02 16.26 26.23
C LEU A 590 2.89 16.58 24.73
N CYS A 591 2.84 15.55 23.89
CA CYS A 591 2.83 15.71 22.43
C CYS A 591 1.44 16.05 21.90
N PHE A 592 0.38 15.58 22.57
CA PHE A 592 -1.00 15.69 22.09
C PHE A 592 -1.87 16.28 23.19
N PRO A 593 -1.73 17.57 23.51
CA PRO A 593 -2.65 18.24 24.42
C PRO A 593 -4.08 18.04 23.88
N LYS A 594 -5.00 17.64 24.77
CA LYS A 594 -6.40 17.37 24.46
C LYS A 594 -7.14 18.68 24.11
N ASN A 595 -6.75 19.32 23.03
CA ASN A 595 -7.35 20.55 22.53
C ASN A 595 -8.33 20.16 21.43
N GLY A 596 -9.51 19.64 21.80
CA GLY A 596 -10.49 19.19 20.82
C GLY A 596 -11.93 19.31 21.32
N LEU A 597 -12.71 20.13 20.60
CA LEU A 597 -14.17 20.35 20.76
C LEU A 597 -15.02 19.07 20.75
N PHE A 598 -14.47 17.93 20.32
CA PHE A 598 -15.17 16.64 20.17
C PHE A 598 -14.76 15.59 21.22
N ASN A 599 -13.83 15.90 22.14
CA ASN A 599 -13.33 14.93 23.12
C ASN A 599 -14.17 14.84 24.41
N GLU A 600 -15.20 15.68 24.57
CA GLU A 600 -16.13 15.58 25.71
C GLU A 600 -17.14 14.41 25.55
N GLY A 601 -17.22 13.77 24.38
CA GLY A 601 -18.25 12.76 24.08
C GLY A 601 -17.83 11.29 24.07
N LYS A 602 -16.53 10.95 24.04
CA LYS A 602 -16.09 9.54 24.01
C LYS A 602 -16.13 8.93 25.42
N LYS A 603 -17.33 8.57 25.89
CA LYS A 603 -17.48 7.48 26.87
C LYS A 603 -16.83 6.24 26.27
N GLN A 604 -15.95 5.57 27.03
CA GLN A 604 -15.29 4.34 26.65
C GLN A 604 -16.30 3.37 26.02
N LEU A 605 -16.14 3.07 24.73
CA LEU A 605 -16.75 1.86 24.17
C LEU A 605 -16.16 0.68 24.95
N PRO A 606 -16.99 -0.27 25.42
CA PRO A 606 -16.48 -1.44 26.11
C PRO A 606 -15.49 -2.15 25.19
N SER A 607 -14.30 -2.43 25.73
CA SER A 607 -13.30 -3.26 25.06
C SER A 607 -13.99 -4.52 24.54
N PRO A 608 -13.79 -4.92 23.27
CA PRO A 608 -14.21 -6.25 22.85
C PRO A 608 -13.52 -7.24 23.80
N ALA A 609 -14.34 -8.01 24.51
CA ALA A 609 -13.86 -9.01 25.45
C ALA A 609 -12.86 -9.92 24.72
N GLU A 610 -11.67 -10.07 25.29
CA GLU A 610 -10.75 -11.14 24.93
C GLU A 610 -11.49 -12.46 25.14
N SER A 611 -11.97 -13.06 24.05
CA SER A 611 -12.38 -14.46 24.05
C SER A 611 -11.12 -15.32 23.96
N SER A 612 -10.41 -15.43 25.08
CA SER A 612 -9.59 -16.60 25.39
C SER A 612 -10.46 -17.63 26.12
N ASP A 613 -10.23 -18.91 25.84
CA ASP A 613 -10.85 -20.13 26.39
C ASP A 613 -12.01 -20.69 25.54
N GLY A 614 -11.96 -21.90 24.98
CA GLY A 614 -10.94 -22.94 24.98
C GLY A 614 -11.21 -23.96 23.87
N LEU A 615 -10.16 -24.30 23.13
CA LEU A 615 -10.14 -25.50 22.29
C LEU A 615 -9.96 -26.71 23.23
N GLY A 616 -11.04 -27.47 23.40
CA GLY A 616 -11.04 -28.70 24.18
C GLY A 616 -10.00 -29.70 23.68
N GLN A 617 -9.21 -30.22 24.62
CA GLN A 617 -8.45 -31.46 24.43
C GLN A 617 -9.41 -32.65 24.27
N PRO A 618 -9.12 -33.61 23.38
CA PRO A 618 -9.85 -34.87 23.35
C PRO A 618 -9.19 -35.87 24.32
N ALA A 619 -9.99 -36.56 25.12
CA ALA A 619 -9.59 -37.79 25.80
C ALA A 619 -10.85 -38.60 26.19
N PRO A 620 -10.75 -39.93 26.32
CA PRO A 620 -10.18 -40.92 25.40
C PRO A 620 -11.20 -41.43 24.36
#